data_AF-A0A420VFU6-F1
#
_entry.id   AF-A0A420VFU6-F1
#
_cell.length_a   1.000
_cell.length_b   1.000
_cell.length_c   1.000
_cell.angle_alpha   90.00
_cell.angle_beta   90.00
_cell.angle_gamma   90.00
#
_symmetry.space_group_name_H-M   'P 1'
#
loop_
_entity.id
_entity.type
_entity.pdbx_description
1 polymer ?
#
loop_
_entity_poly.entity_id
_entity_poly.type
_entity_poly.pdbx_seq_one_letter_code
_entity_poly.pdbx_strand_id
1 'polypeptide(L)'
;MPKIVDHEQRKERIAEACWRVILKRGMKGATVRNIAKEAGLSPGSLRHYFSSQGDLYLYAMNLVKERVRKRMEKIAFSPLPVKEKMVRILSELLPLNTETHAEMEVWLHFIFHFYGKEGAVDGGVRSAIQAIMDGLETYRLLKEGIDKELETERLYALIDGLALHKLLEGGRLSDQKIIEILKSHIDLIVKDERDAGGAGGERIREEDR
;
A
#
# COMPACT_ATOMS: atom_id res chain seq x y z
N MET A 1 5.03 18.45 -26.00
CA MET A 1 5.08 17.25 -25.13
C MET A 1 3.68 16.61 -24.92
N PRO A 2 3.12 15.79 -25.84
CA PRO A 2 1.79 15.19 -25.61
C PRO A 2 1.68 13.65 -25.75
N LYS A 3 2.51 12.99 -26.57
CA LYS A 3 2.28 11.58 -26.98
C LYS A 3 2.60 10.54 -25.91
N ILE A 4 3.58 10.82 -25.05
CA ILE A 4 4.03 9.89 -23.98
C ILE A 4 3.04 9.90 -22.82
N VAL A 5 2.52 11.08 -22.46
CA VAL A 5 1.55 11.26 -21.37
C VAL A 5 0.22 10.57 -21.70
N ASP A 6 -0.20 10.59 -22.98
CA ASP A 6 -1.38 9.84 -23.45
C ASP A 6 -1.14 8.31 -23.42
N HIS A 7 0.08 7.87 -23.73
CA HIS A 7 0.43 6.44 -23.71
C HIS A 7 0.36 5.83 -22.30
N GLU A 8 0.93 6.50 -21.29
CA GLU A 8 0.88 6.02 -19.91
C GLU A 8 -0.54 6.08 -19.33
N GLN A 9 -1.29 7.16 -19.56
CA GLN A 9 -2.72 7.20 -19.18
C GLN A 9 -3.51 6.05 -19.82
N ARG A 10 -3.18 5.67 -21.05
CA ARG A 10 -3.83 4.55 -21.70
C ARG A 10 -3.47 3.22 -21.06
N LYS A 11 -2.22 3.00 -20.68
CA LYS A 11 -1.79 1.81 -19.92
C LYS A 11 -2.49 1.72 -18.58
N GLU A 12 -2.62 2.83 -17.84
CA GLU A 12 -3.37 2.87 -16.58
C GLU A 12 -4.83 2.45 -16.78
N ARG A 13 -5.52 2.99 -17.80
CA ARG A 13 -6.91 2.59 -18.10
C ARG A 13 -7.06 1.11 -18.46
N ILE A 14 -6.08 0.53 -19.13
CA ILE A 14 -6.06 -0.91 -19.44
C ILE A 14 -5.83 -1.73 -18.16
N ALA A 15 -4.95 -1.27 -17.26
CA ALA A 15 -4.73 -1.90 -15.97
C ALA A 15 -5.98 -1.87 -15.08
N GLU A 16 -6.69 -0.75 -15.02
CA GLU A 16 -7.97 -0.66 -14.31
C GLU A 16 -9.03 -1.59 -14.89
N ALA A 17 -9.07 -1.72 -16.23
CA ALA A 17 -9.94 -2.71 -16.89
C ALA A 17 -9.54 -4.13 -16.50
N CYS A 18 -8.25 -4.43 -16.40
CA CYS A 18 -7.74 -5.69 -15.88
C CYS A 18 -8.27 -5.97 -14.47
N TRP A 19 -8.16 -5.01 -13.55
CA TRP A 19 -8.68 -5.13 -12.18
C TRP A 19 -10.18 -5.41 -12.15
N ARG A 20 -10.99 -4.68 -12.93
CA ARG A 20 -12.44 -4.93 -13.03
C ARG A 20 -12.77 -6.34 -13.52
N VAL A 21 -12.00 -6.86 -14.49
CA VAL A 21 -12.18 -8.24 -14.94
C VAL A 21 -11.78 -9.24 -13.87
N ILE A 22 -10.68 -9.01 -13.14
CA ILE A 22 -10.23 -9.86 -12.04
C ILE A 22 -11.27 -9.91 -10.94
N LEU A 23 -11.76 -8.76 -10.46
CA LEU A 23 -12.79 -8.69 -9.41
C LEU A 23 -14.10 -9.38 -9.84
N LYS A 24 -14.46 -9.32 -11.12
CA LYS A 24 -15.70 -9.92 -11.64
C LYS A 24 -15.60 -11.40 -11.97
N ARG A 25 -14.43 -11.88 -12.41
CA ARG A 25 -14.27 -13.19 -13.05
C ARG A 25 -13.07 -13.99 -12.53
N GLY A 26 -12.38 -13.49 -11.52
CA GLY A 26 -11.11 -14.01 -11.02
C GLY A 26 -9.98 -13.96 -12.05
N MET A 27 -8.80 -14.42 -11.64
CA MET A 27 -7.61 -14.48 -12.50
C MET A 27 -7.82 -15.32 -13.77
N LYS A 28 -8.58 -16.42 -13.70
CA LYS A 28 -8.89 -17.26 -14.88
C LYS A 28 -9.68 -16.48 -15.95
N GLY A 29 -10.51 -15.53 -15.53
CA GLY A 29 -11.32 -14.70 -16.42
C GLY A 29 -10.55 -13.51 -17.02
N ALA A 30 -9.39 -13.15 -16.48
CA ALA A 30 -8.58 -12.00 -16.88
C ALA A 30 -7.78 -12.24 -18.17
N THR A 31 -8.45 -12.76 -19.22
CA THR A 31 -7.84 -13.01 -20.54
C THR A 31 -7.68 -11.72 -21.34
N VAL A 32 -6.71 -11.69 -22.27
CA VAL A 32 -6.50 -10.55 -23.19
C VAL A 32 -7.80 -10.10 -23.88
N ARG A 33 -8.65 -11.05 -24.30
CA ARG A 33 -9.94 -10.75 -24.94
C ARG A 33 -10.91 -10.05 -23.99
N ASN A 34 -11.05 -10.56 -22.76
CA ASN A 34 -11.96 -9.99 -21.78
C ASN A 34 -11.47 -8.61 -21.32
N ILE A 35 -10.17 -8.44 -21.11
CA ILE A 35 -9.59 -7.17 -20.71
C ILE A 35 -9.69 -6.13 -21.84
N ALA A 36 -9.39 -6.50 -23.08
CA ALA A 36 -9.56 -5.60 -24.22
C ALA A 36 -11.01 -5.15 -24.34
N LYS A 37 -11.98 -6.06 -24.20
CA LYS A 37 -13.40 -5.72 -24.18
C LYS A 37 -13.75 -4.75 -23.06
N GLU A 38 -13.29 -5.00 -21.84
CA GLU A 38 -13.51 -4.13 -20.67
C GLU A 38 -12.85 -2.75 -20.84
N ALA A 39 -11.72 -2.67 -21.54
CA ALA A 39 -11.01 -1.44 -21.85
C ALA A 39 -11.57 -0.68 -23.07
N GLY A 40 -12.59 -1.22 -23.76
CA GLY A 40 -13.12 -0.66 -25.00
C GLY A 40 -12.10 -0.69 -26.15
N LEU A 41 -11.30 -1.75 -26.22
CA LEU A 41 -10.21 -1.96 -27.18
C LEU A 41 -10.38 -3.26 -27.97
N SER A 42 -9.72 -3.34 -29.13
CA SER A 42 -9.50 -4.62 -29.80
C SER A 42 -8.33 -5.38 -29.15
N PRO A 43 -8.30 -6.73 -29.19
CA PRO A 43 -7.16 -7.50 -28.68
C PRO A 43 -5.82 -7.14 -29.36
N GLY A 44 -5.86 -6.77 -30.65
CA GLY A 44 -4.68 -6.29 -31.36
C GLY A 44 -4.18 -4.95 -30.82
N SER A 45 -5.10 -4.02 -30.52
CA SER A 45 -4.75 -2.73 -29.94
C SER A 45 -4.09 -2.87 -28.56
N LEU A 46 -4.58 -3.77 -27.72
CA LEU A 46 -3.99 -4.02 -26.39
C LEU A 46 -2.53 -4.50 -26.49
N ARG A 47 -2.21 -5.33 -27.49
CA ARG A 47 -0.82 -5.80 -27.74
C ARG A 47 0.16 -4.69 -28.12
N HIS A 48 -0.33 -3.52 -28.56
CA HIS A 48 0.54 -2.36 -28.78
C HIS A 48 0.98 -1.68 -27.47
N TYR A 49 0.29 -1.95 -26.35
CA TYR A 49 0.62 -1.39 -25.04
C TYR A 49 1.36 -2.40 -24.15
N PHE A 50 1.03 -3.69 -24.27
CA PHE A 50 1.62 -4.76 -23.49
C PHE A 50 2.00 -5.94 -24.39
N SER A 51 3.29 -6.28 -24.41
CA SER A 51 3.82 -7.35 -25.28
C SER A 51 3.32 -8.73 -24.84
N SER A 52 3.10 -8.92 -23.53
CA SER A 52 2.52 -10.13 -22.96
C SER A 52 1.40 -9.82 -21.94
N GLN A 53 0.59 -10.83 -21.64
CA GLN A 53 -0.37 -10.77 -20.55
C GLN A 53 0.32 -10.65 -19.18
N GLY A 54 1.51 -11.24 -19.04
CA GLY A 54 2.35 -11.09 -17.85
C GLY A 54 2.79 -9.64 -17.64
N ASP A 55 3.17 -8.94 -18.70
CA ASP A 55 3.59 -7.52 -18.63
C ASP A 55 2.43 -6.64 -18.15
N LEU A 56 1.22 -6.90 -18.65
CA LEU A 56 0.01 -6.23 -18.19
C LEU A 56 -0.25 -6.53 -16.71
N TYR A 57 -0.11 -7.76 -16.26
CA TYR A 57 -0.32 -8.12 -14.85
C TYR A 57 0.70 -7.47 -13.94
N LEU A 58 1.98 -7.47 -14.33
CA LEU A 58 3.04 -6.81 -13.57
C LEU A 58 2.78 -5.30 -13.48
N TYR A 59 2.43 -4.66 -14.59
CA TYR A 59 2.08 -3.24 -14.62
C TYR A 59 0.85 -2.95 -13.74
N ALA A 60 -0.20 -3.77 -13.86
CA ALA A 60 -1.43 -3.61 -13.09
C ALA A 60 -1.19 -3.79 -11.58
N MET A 61 -0.32 -4.70 -11.17
CA MET A 61 0.05 -4.86 -9.77
C MET A 61 0.92 -3.70 -9.26
N ASN A 62 1.87 -3.23 -10.06
CA ASN A 62 2.69 -2.07 -9.71
C ASN A 62 1.85 -0.78 -9.60
N LEU A 63 0.80 -0.64 -10.41
CA LEU A 63 -0.11 0.49 -10.32
C LEU A 63 -0.90 0.51 -9.00
N VAL A 64 -1.27 -0.65 -8.44
CA VAL A 64 -1.87 -0.72 -7.08
C VAL A 64 -0.87 -0.21 -6.04
N LYS A 65 0.36 -0.73 -6.06
CA LYS A 65 1.42 -0.32 -5.13
C LYS A 65 1.68 1.20 -5.21
N GLU A 66 1.71 1.74 -6.42
CA GLU A 66 1.95 3.15 -6.68
C GLU A 66 0.82 4.05 -6.13
N ARG A 67 -0.45 3.62 -6.27
CA ARG A 67 -1.60 4.35 -5.70
C ARG A 67 -1.54 4.38 -4.18
N VAL A 68 -1.31 3.22 -3.57
CA VAL A 68 -1.14 3.09 -2.11
C VAL A 68 0.02 3.97 -1.63
N ARG A 69 1.20 3.88 -2.27
CA ARG A 69 2.38 4.70 -1.95
C ARG A 69 2.05 6.20 -1.99
N LYS A 70 1.40 6.69 -3.06
CA LYS A 70 1.00 8.10 -3.18
C LYS A 70 0.07 8.56 -2.04
N ARG A 71 -0.89 7.71 -1.63
CA ARG A 71 -1.79 8.02 -0.51
C ARG A 71 -1.02 8.06 0.81
N MET A 72 -0.13 7.09 1.06
CA MET A 72 0.74 7.07 2.24
C MET A 72 1.64 8.32 2.32
N GLU A 73 2.27 8.72 1.22
CA GLU A 73 3.11 9.93 1.17
C GLU A 73 2.32 11.19 1.51
N LYS A 74 1.13 11.34 0.92
CA LYS A 74 0.24 12.48 1.24
C LYS A 74 -0.08 12.55 2.73
N ILE A 75 -0.28 11.40 3.39
CA ILE A 75 -0.52 11.33 4.84
C ILE A 75 0.76 11.68 5.61
N ALA A 76 1.92 11.17 5.19
CA ALA A 76 3.20 11.46 5.84
C ALA A 76 3.51 12.96 5.89
N PHE A 77 3.20 13.69 4.81
CA PHE A 77 3.38 15.15 4.73
C PHE A 77 2.24 15.98 5.34
N SER A 78 1.17 15.36 5.86
CA SER A 78 0.08 16.08 6.52
C SER A 78 0.51 16.68 7.87
N PRO A 79 -0.17 17.69 8.41
CA PRO A 79 0.15 18.30 9.71
C PRO A 79 -0.39 17.50 10.92
N LEU A 80 -0.76 16.22 10.73
CA LEU A 80 -1.30 15.39 11.80
C LEU A 80 -0.23 14.98 12.81
N PRO A 81 -0.63 14.61 14.04
CA PRO A 81 0.28 14.00 15.00
C PRO A 81 0.94 12.72 14.46
N VAL A 82 2.18 12.44 14.86
CA VAL A 82 2.97 11.29 14.33
C VAL A 82 2.20 9.98 14.43
N LYS A 83 1.68 9.66 15.62
CA LYS A 83 0.92 8.43 15.85
C LYS A 83 -0.33 8.34 14.99
N GLU A 84 -1.01 9.47 14.76
CA GLU A 84 -2.18 9.52 13.90
C GLU A 84 -1.80 9.29 12.43
N LYS A 85 -0.70 9.87 11.95
CA LYS A 85 -0.16 9.59 10.61
C LYS A 85 0.12 8.10 10.46
N MET A 86 0.77 7.48 11.44
CA MET A 86 1.13 6.06 11.41
C MET A 86 -0.10 5.15 11.27
N VAL A 87 -1.13 5.39 12.07
CA VAL A 87 -2.38 4.62 12.00
C VAL A 87 -3.03 4.78 10.62
N ARG A 88 -3.08 6.01 10.09
CA ARG A 88 -3.66 6.27 8.75
C ARG A 88 -2.83 5.66 7.63
N ILE A 89 -1.50 5.72 7.70
CA ILE A 89 -0.59 5.11 6.72
C ILE A 89 -0.78 3.59 6.70
N LEU A 90 -0.78 2.94 7.87
CA LEU A 90 -1.00 1.49 7.96
C LEU A 90 -2.41 1.08 7.52
N SER A 91 -3.39 1.97 7.71
CA SER A 91 -4.77 1.77 7.24
C SER A 91 -4.87 1.70 5.71
N GLU A 92 -3.95 2.34 4.96
CA GLU A 92 -3.90 2.24 3.49
C GLU A 92 -3.47 0.85 2.99
N LEU A 93 -2.87 0.03 3.86
CA LEU A 93 -2.51 -1.35 3.60
C LEU A 93 -3.65 -2.34 3.96
N LEU A 94 -4.83 -1.83 4.36
CA LEU A 94 -5.93 -2.64 4.87
C LEU A 94 -7.23 -2.37 4.11
N PRO A 95 -8.11 -3.39 3.94
CA PRO A 95 -9.36 -3.27 3.20
C PRO A 95 -10.48 -2.62 4.03
N LEU A 96 -10.28 -1.35 4.39
CA LEU A 96 -11.14 -0.56 5.28
C LEU A 96 -12.15 0.34 4.54
N ASN A 97 -12.04 0.45 3.21
CA ASN A 97 -13.00 1.16 2.38
C ASN A 97 -13.15 0.46 1.02
N THR A 98 -14.09 0.93 0.20
CA THR A 98 -14.38 0.31 -1.11
C THR A 98 -13.16 0.26 -2.04
N GLU A 99 -12.31 1.30 -2.03
CA GLU A 99 -11.12 1.37 -2.86
C GLU A 99 -10.05 0.38 -2.37
N THR A 100 -9.67 0.45 -1.09
CA THR A 100 -8.62 -0.41 -0.53
C THR A 100 -9.05 -1.88 -0.47
N HIS A 101 -10.36 -2.15 -0.34
CA HIS A 101 -10.89 -3.50 -0.46
C HIS A 101 -10.70 -4.07 -1.86
N ALA A 102 -11.05 -3.32 -2.91
CA ALA A 102 -10.88 -3.76 -4.29
C ALA A 102 -9.39 -3.95 -4.64
N GLU A 103 -8.53 -3.03 -4.20
CA GLU A 103 -7.08 -3.13 -4.36
C GLU A 103 -6.50 -4.37 -3.68
N MET A 104 -6.91 -4.65 -2.45
CA MET A 104 -6.45 -5.82 -1.69
C MET A 104 -6.92 -7.14 -2.31
N GLU A 105 -8.17 -7.21 -2.78
CA GLU A 105 -8.70 -8.40 -3.45
C GLU A 105 -7.94 -8.69 -4.76
N VAL A 106 -7.68 -7.65 -5.57
CA VAL A 106 -6.84 -7.75 -6.76
C VAL A 106 -5.41 -8.19 -6.40
N TRP A 107 -4.84 -7.63 -5.34
CA TRP A 107 -3.51 -7.99 -4.87
C TRP A 107 -3.41 -9.47 -4.47
N LEU A 108 -4.36 -9.98 -3.68
CA LEU A 108 -4.42 -11.40 -3.33
C LEU A 108 -4.51 -12.29 -4.56
N HIS A 109 -5.34 -11.91 -5.53
CA HIS A 109 -5.43 -12.63 -6.80
C HIS A 109 -4.09 -12.70 -7.53
N PHE A 110 -3.31 -11.62 -7.55
CA PHE A 110 -1.96 -11.61 -8.13
C PHE A 110 -0.98 -12.47 -7.33
N ILE A 111 -0.93 -12.33 -6.01
CA ILE A 111 -0.04 -13.11 -5.15
C ILE A 111 -0.27 -14.61 -5.35
N PHE A 112 -1.52 -15.06 -5.28
CA PHE A 112 -1.84 -16.48 -5.52
C PHE A 112 -1.55 -16.91 -6.95
N HIS A 113 -1.70 -16.03 -7.94
CA HIS A 113 -1.39 -16.37 -9.32
C HIS A 113 0.12 -16.53 -9.58
N PHE A 114 0.95 -15.72 -8.90
CA PHE A 114 2.40 -15.75 -9.05
C PHE A 114 3.12 -16.63 -8.02
N TYR A 115 2.41 -17.11 -7.00
CA TYR A 115 2.93 -18.02 -5.99
C TYR A 115 3.57 -19.26 -6.62
N GLY A 116 4.78 -19.60 -6.17
CA GLY A 116 5.54 -20.76 -6.64
C GLY A 116 6.13 -20.63 -8.05
N LYS A 117 6.00 -19.47 -8.71
CA LYS A 117 6.65 -19.20 -10.00
C LYS A 117 8.01 -18.54 -9.77
N GLU A 118 8.99 -18.85 -10.62
CA GLU A 118 10.27 -18.13 -10.64
C GLU A 118 10.03 -16.63 -10.86
N GLY A 119 10.66 -15.78 -10.05
CA GLY A 119 10.42 -14.34 -10.07
C GLY A 119 9.11 -13.90 -9.42
N ALA A 120 8.52 -14.71 -8.52
CA ALA A 120 7.39 -14.32 -7.69
C ALA A 120 7.64 -12.93 -7.08
N VAL A 121 6.73 -12.01 -7.37
CA VAL A 121 6.95 -10.61 -7.04
C VAL A 121 6.69 -10.40 -5.55
N ASP A 122 7.60 -9.71 -4.88
CA ASP A 122 7.36 -9.21 -3.52
C ASP A 122 6.01 -8.47 -3.52
N GLY A 123 5.09 -8.88 -2.65
CA GLY A 123 3.78 -8.26 -2.53
C GLY A 123 3.85 -6.79 -2.14
N GLY A 124 5.00 -6.31 -1.67
CA GLY A 124 5.28 -4.91 -1.43
C GLY A 124 4.79 -4.40 -0.08
N VAL A 125 3.93 -5.15 0.61
CA VAL A 125 3.47 -4.82 1.97
C VAL A 125 4.64 -4.83 2.95
N ARG A 126 5.46 -5.90 2.95
CA ARG A 126 6.66 -5.97 3.79
C ARG A 126 7.62 -4.82 3.50
N SER A 127 7.88 -4.53 2.22
CA SER A 127 8.74 -3.41 1.81
C SER A 127 8.17 -2.04 2.24
N ALA A 128 6.85 -1.86 2.20
CA ALA A 128 6.20 -0.66 2.71
C ALA A 128 6.36 -0.52 4.23
N ILE A 129 6.21 -1.61 4.97
CA ILE A 129 6.40 -1.64 6.43
C ILE A 129 7.86 -1.37 6.79
N GLN A 130 8.81 -1.95 6.07
CA GLN A 130 10.23 -1.65 6.24
C GLN A 130 10.51 -0.15 6.05
N ALA A 131 9.98 0.46 4.98
CA ALA A 131 10.16 1.90 4.73
C ALA A 131 9.54 2.78 5.84
N ILE A 132 8.40 2.37 6.39
CA ILE A 132 7.77 3.02 7.54
C ILE A 132 8.69 2.95 8.78
N MET A 133 9.22 1.76 9.08
CA MET A 133 10.08 1.53 10.24
C MET A 133 11.42 2.28 10.11
N ASP A 134 12.02 2.31 8.92
CA ASP A 134 13.23 3.09 8.63
C ASP A 134 12.98 4.59 8.79
N GLY A 135 11.80 5.08 8.40
CA GLY A 135 11.37 6.45 8.67
C GLY A 135 11.28 6.75 10.16
N LEU A 136 10.61 5.89 10.94
CA LEU A 136 10.50 6.07 12.39
C LEU A 136 11.88 6.07 13.08
N GLU A 137 12.81 5.23 12.65
CA GLU A 137 14.18 5.20 13.15
C GLU A 137 14.95 6.49 12.78
N THR A 138 14.91 6.89 11.51
CA THR A 138 15.61 8.07 10.99
C THR A 138 15.22 9.34 11.76
N TYR A 139 13.93 9.49 12.08
CA TYR A 139 13.41 10.63 12.85
C TYR A 139 13.44 10.41 14.37
N ARG A 140 14.03 9.30 14.85
CA ARG A 140 14.16 8.94 16.28
C ARG A 140 12.82 8.85 17.02
N LEU A 141 11.77 8.46 16.31
CA LEU A 141 10.39 8.36 16.79
C LEU A 141 10.09 7.00 17.44
N LEU A 142 10.93 5.99 17.24
CA LEU A 142 10.83 4.71 17.95
C LEU A 142 11.15 4.88 19.43
N LYS A 143 10.42 4.16 20.30
CA LYS A 143 10.72 4.05 21.73
C LYS A 143 12.04 3.30 21.98
N GLU A 144 12.61 3.50 23.15
CA GLU A 144 13.84 2.80 23.56
C GLU A 144 13.60 1.30 23.69
N GLY A 145 14.58 0.50 23.28
CA GLY A 145 14.54 -0.96 23.39
C GLY A 145 13.72 -1.67 22.30
N ILE A 146 13.17 -0.95 21.32
CA ILE A 146 12.52 -1.55 20.15
C ILE A 146 13.59 -2.13 19.21
N ASP A 147 13.52 -3.45 18.99
CA ASP A 147 14.23 -4.14 17.92
C ASP A 147 13.49 -3.90 16.59
N LYS A 148 14.08 -3.10 15.70
CA LYS A 148 13.43 -2.65 14.46
C LYS A 148 13.14 -3.82 13.53
N GLU A 149 14.09 -4.73 13.38
CA GLU A 149 13.98 -5.89 12.48
C GLU A 149 12.87 -6.82 12.95
N LEU A 150 12.82 -7.13 14.24
CA LEU A 150 11.76 -7.96 14.81
C LEU A 150 10.39 -7.27 14.74
N GLU A 151 10.33 -5.97 15.01
CA GLU A 151 9.08 -5.22 14.96
C GLU A 151 8.54 -5.08 13.52
N THR A 152 9.43 -4.97 12.54
CA THR A 152 9.06 -4.97 11.11
C THR A 152 8.33 -6.26 10.74
N GLU A 153 8.87 -7.42 11.15
CA GLU A 153 8.22 -8.72 10.90
C GLU A 153 6.91 -8.87 11.68
N ARG A 154 6.86 -8.38 12.92
CA ARG A 154 5.64 -8.42 13.74
C ARG A 154 4.53 -7.58 13.14
N LEU A 155 4.85 -6.35 12.72
CA LEU A 155 3.89 -5.44 12.10
C LEU A 155 3.45 -5.98 10.74
N TYR A 156 4.35 -6.60 9.98
CA TYR A 156 3.99 -7.28 8.73
C TYR A 156 2.99 -8.42 8.95
N ALA A 157 3.27 -9.32 9.89
CA ALA A 157 2.34 -10.40 10.24
C ALA A 157 0.99 -9.87 10.76
N LEU A 158 0.99 -8.77 11.52
CA LEU A 158 -0.22 -8.13 12.01
C LEU A 158 -1.06 -7.58 10.86
N ILE A 159 -0.46 -6.84 9.93
CA ILE A 159 -1.17 -6.26 8.78
C ILE A 159 -1.77 -7.34 7.88
N ASP A 160 -0.99 -8.37 7.53
CA ASP A 160 -1.48 -9.50 6.72
C ASP A 160 -2.63 -10.23 7.41
N GLY A 161 -2.51 -10.51 8.71
CA GLY A 161 -3.56 -11.15 9.50
C GLY A 161 -4.85 -10.31 9.55
N LEU A 162 -4.73 -9.00 9.78
CA LEU A 162 -5.89 -8.09 9.79
C LEU A 162 -6.56 -8.00 8.43
N ALA A 163 -5.79 -7.91 7.34
CA ALA A 163 -6.30 -7.88 5.98
C ALA A 163 -7.08 -9.16 5.65
N LEU A 164 -6.50 -10.33 5.92
CA LEU A 164 -7.14 -11.62 5.66
C LEU A 164 -8.40 -11.83 6.51
N HIS A 165 -8.36 -11.54 7.81
CA HIS A 165 -9.56 -11.64 8.66
C HIS A 165 -10.68 -10.70 8.16
N LYS A 166 -10.34 -9.48 7.74
CA LYS A 166 -11.34 -8.52 7.24
C LYS A 166 -12.01 -9.00 5.95
N LEU A 167 -11.26 -9.64 5.05
CA LEU A 167 -11.79 -10.14 3.77
C LEU A 167 -12.56 -11.46 3.91
N LEU A 168 -12.06 -12.38 4.73
CA LEU A 168 -12.56 -13.75 4.78
C LEU A 168 -13.64 -13.95 5.85
N GLU A 169 -13.62 -13.18 6.94
CA GLU A 169 -14.47 -13.41 8.11
C GLU A 169 -15.55 -12.32 8.24
N GLY A 170 -16.17 -11.98 7.09
CA GLY A 170 -17.12 -10.90 6.86
C GLY A 170 -18.01 -10.52 8.04
N GLY A 171 -17.52 -9.62 8.89
CA GLY A 171 -18.24 -9.03 10.00
C GLY A 171 -17.66 -9.28 11.40
N ARG A 172 -16.78 -10.27 11.60
CA ARG A 172 -16.17 -10.51 12.93
C ARG A 172 -15.31 -9.33 13.38
N LEU A 173 -14.58 -8.72 12.44
CA LEU A 173 -13.65 -7.64 12.70
C LEU A 173 -14.14 -6.34 12.05
N SER A 174 -14.60 -5.41 12.88
CA SER A 174 -15.05 -4.08 12.43
C SER A 174 -13.86 -3.18 12.10
N ASP A 175 -14.07 -2.18 11.23
CA ASP A 175 -13.02 -1.20 10.88
C ASP A 175 -12.53 -0.44 12.11
N GLN A 176 -13.46 -0.10 13.01
CA GLN A 176 -13.15 0.50 14.29
C GLN A 176 -12.22 -0.38 15.13
N LYS A 177 -12.46 -1.69 15.18
CA LYS A 177 -11.61 -2.61 15.94
C LYS A 177 -10.22 -2.75 15.33
N ILE A 178 -10.12 -2.75 14.01
CA ILE A 178 -8.83 -2.75 13.29
C ILE A 178 -8.04 -1.49 13.65
N ILE A 179 -8.68 -0.32 13.58
CA ILE A 179 -8.06 0.96 13.93
C ILE A 179 -7.60 0.98 15.40
N GLU A 180 -8.39 0.42 16.32
CA GLU A 180 -7.98 0.27 17.74
C GLU A 180 -6.75 -0.62 17.91
N ILE A 181 -6.68 -1.74 17.18
CA ILE A 181 -5.52 -2.63 17.22
C ILE A 181 -4.27 -1.91 16.70
N LEU A 182 -4.39 -1.18 15.58
CA LEU A 182 -3.28 -0.39 15.05
C LEU A 182 -2.84 0.69 16.04
N LYS A 183 -3.78 1.45 16.62
CA LYS A 183 -3.47 2.46 17.64
C LYS A 183 -2.73 1.86 18.82
N SER A 184 -3.26 0.77 19.38
CA SER A 184 -2.64 0.07 20.50
C SER A 184 -1.23 -0.42 20.17
N HIS A 185 -1.00 -0.91 18.96
CA HIS A 185 0.32 -1.36 18.54
C HIS A 185 1.30 -0.18 18.34
N ILE A 186 0.85 0.89 17.68
CA ILE A 186 1.65 2.12 17.49
C ILE A 186 2.02 2.76 18.82
N ASP A 187 1.12 2.74 19.82
CA ASP A 187 1.41 3.23 21.17
C ASP A 187 2.51 2.45 21.88
N LEU A 188 2.72 1.17 21.54
CA LEU A 188 3.79 0.35 22.12
C LEU A 188 5.17 0.68 21.55
N ILE A 189 5.24 1.18 20.30
CA ILE A 189 6.52 1.29 19.58
C ILE A 189 6.92 2.74 19.24
N VAL A 190 5.97 3.68 19.18
CA VAL A 190 6.21 5.08 18.83
C VAL A 190 6.15 5.98 20.06
N LYS A 191 7.13 6.88 20.21
CA LYS A 191 7.21 7.89 21.27
C LYS A 191 6.00 8.83 21.27
N ASP A 192 5.67 9.40 22.42
CA ASP A 192 4.73 10.51 22.48
C ASP A 192 5.40 11.79 21.98
N GLU A 193 4.62 12.70 21.41
CA GLU A 193 5.15 13.96 20.85
C GLU A 193 5.85 14.83 21.91
N ARG A 194 5.49 14.66 23.18
CA ARG A 194 6.14 15.30 24.33
C ARG A 194 7.57 14.80 24.56
N ASP A 195 7.86 13.56 24.19
CA ASP A 195 9.18 12.94 24.38
C ASP A 195 10.12 13.21 23.19
N ALA A 196 9.58 13.66 22.05
CA ALA A 196 10.34 13.98 20.84
C ALA A 196 10.93 15.41 20.86
N GLY A 197 10.41 16.31 21.70
CA GLY A 197 10.78 17.73 21.76
C GLY A 197 12.01 18.09 22.61
N GLY A 198 12.63 17.12 23.30
CA GLY A 198 13.70 17.37 24.28
C GLY A 198 15.07 17.78 23.72
N ALA A 199 15.27 17.82 22.39
CA ALA A 199 16.60 18.02 21.79
C ALA A 199 16.76 19.25 20.89
N GLY A 200 15.77 20.15 20.79
CA GLY A 200 15.78 21.27 19.82
C GLY A 200 15.50 22.67 20.35
N GLY A 201 15.37 22.84 21.67
CA GLY A 201 14.82 24.07 22.29
C GLY A 201 15.80 25.14 22.75
N GLU A 202 17.10 25.05 22.45
CA GLU A 202 18.09 26.05 22.88
C GLU A 202 19.07 26.38 21.75
N ARG A 203 18.68 27.35 20.92
CA ARG A 203 19.55 28.36 20.29
C ARG A 203 18.69 29.18 19.33
N ILE A 204 18.33 30.39 19.76
CA ILE A 204 18.20 31.66 19.01
C ILE A 204 17.54 32.63 20.01
N ARG A 205 18.34 33.16 20.92
CA ARG A 205 18.11 34.44 21.62
C ARG A 205 19.45 34.94 22.10
N GLU A 206 20.21 35.57 21.21
CA GLU A 206 21.20 36.60 21.52
C GLU A 206 21.90 36.97 20.21
N GLU A 207 21.38 38.03 19.57
CA GLU A 207 22.15 38.98 18.74
C GLU A 207 21.16 40.07 18.32
N ASP A 208 20.83 40.93 19.27
CA ASP A 208 20.34 42.28 19.02
C ASP A 208 20.58 43.09 20.30
N ARG A 209 21.79 43.66 20.41
CA ARG A 209 22.13 44.85 21.19
C ARG A 209 23.57 45.29 20.95
#